data_AF-A0A9P6QCT8-F1
#
_entry.id   AF-A0A9P6QCT8-F1
#
_cell.length_a   1.000
_cell.length_b   1.000
_cell.length_c   1.000
_cell.angle_alpha   90.00
_cell.angle_beta   90.00
_cell.angle_gamma   90.00
#
_symmetry.space_group_name_H-M   'P 1'
#
loop_
_entity.id
_entity.type
_entity.pdbx_description
1 polymer ?
#
loop_
_entity_poly.entity_id
_entity_poly.type
_entity_poly.pdbx_seq_one_letter_code
_entity_poly.pdbx_strand_id
1 'polypeptide(L)'
;MAKVDQSQMRKTSLDSVEVNVEDSGTETLRLEIDGSYRPSITLNKGLDVRFGINEEHCARILQGCPLQDKVKGIIMAKTVYGSLHDLGTLARPITSSHDNPMEDVCNPNLIHDRPLIPRRGFMLDNSSSYLSMTSLYRTIDTMTLSKFDVFHRHNANSQRFPSVMDDEPDMVSEKKTTAFSAISVCLDGYPSYGRFSAEPPNGQRNQVGPKTHKGIQGVSDQVLLLLKDEYVHAGADVANLKCWNEIAPPWEVPLPDHILEDNKDTLIQNWKISRDIKKVIQRGYKMISGSANYGYLDRGSVDRLDNWSLSRSWRGPYKSSQKIYSFNPLTGLDYAETEKVLGGQHALAWGEQPENANLDVFCSYPSK
;
A
#
# COMPACT_ATOMS: atom_id res chain seq x y z
N MET A 1 -31.30 -6.72 22.67
CA MET A 1 -31.15 -7.27 21.31
C MET A 1 -32.38 -6.87 20.51
N ALA A 2 -32.33 -5.75 19.78
CA ALA A 2 -33.37 -5.44 18.81
C ALA A 2 -33.05 -6.25 17.55
N LYS A 3 -33.86 -7.28 17.25
CA LYS A 3 -33.87 -7.92 15.94
C LYS A 3 -34.51 -6.94 14.97
N VAL A 4 -33.72 -6.35 14.09
CA VAL A 4 -34.24 -5.61 12.94
C VAL A 4 -34.90 -6.64 12.02
N ASP A 5 -36.21 -6.51 11.84
CA ASP A 5 -36.99 -7.32 10.91
C ASP A 5 -36.57 -7.00 9.48
N GLN A 6 -35.82 -7.92 8.85
CA GLN A 6 -35.32 -7.77 7.48
C GLN A 6 -36.43 -7.87 6.42
N SER A 7 -37.66 -8.24 6.79
CA SER A 7 -38.79 -8.38 5.85
C SER A 7 -39.36 -7.04 5.36
N GLN A 8 -38.99 -5.93 6.00
CA GLN A 8 -39.44 -4.56 5.67
C GLN A 8 -38.41 -3.78 4.82
N MET A 9 -37.21 -4.31 4.57
CA MET A 9 -36.26 -3.67 3.66
C MET A 9 -36.72 -3.85 2.21
N ARG A 10 -37.30 -2.81 1.60
CA ARG A 10 -37.46 -2.76 0.14
C ARG A 10 -36.07 -2.79 -0.48
N LYS A 11 -35.68 -3.96 -1.01
CA LYS A 11 -34.46 -4.16 -1.79
C LYS A 11 -34.57 -3.32 -3.06
N THR A 12 -33.92 -2.16 -3.09
CA THR A 12 -33.70 -1.46 -4.35
C THR A 12 -32.32 -1.85 -4.83
N SER A 13 -32.26 -2.64 -5.90
CA SER A 13 -31.02 -3.07 -6.53
C SER A 13 -30.67 -2.14 -7.67
N LEU A 14 -29.41 -1.70 -7.74
CA LEU A 14 -28.86 -1.15 -8.97
C LEU A 14 -28.62 -2.35 -9.90
N ASP A 15 -29.48 -2.55 -10.90
CA ASP A 15 -29.45 -3.77 -11.72
C ASP A 15 -28.36 -3.75 -12.82
N SER A 16 -27.95 -2.56 -13.27
CA SER A 16 -26.89 -2.40 -14.28
C SER A 16 -26.42 -0.95 -14.37
N VAL A 17 -25.13 -0.71 -14.66
CA VAL A 17 -24.56 0.62 -14.93
C VAL A 17 -23.80 0.57 -16.25
N GLU A 18 -24.29 1.25 -17.29
CA GLU A 18 -23.54 1.38 -18.55
C GLU A 18 -22.31 2.28 -18.33
N VAL A 19 -21.14 1.77 -18.69
CA VAL A 19 -19.88 2.50 -18.62
C VAL A 19 -19.37 2.76 -20.04
N ASN A 20 -18.80 3.94 -20.27
CA ASN A 20 -18.14 4.26 -21.53
C ASN A 20 -16.68 4.60 -21.24
N VAL A 21 -15.76 3.89 -21.90
CA VAL A 21 -14.32 4.08 -21.75
C VAL A 21 -13.76 4.66 -23.05
N GLU A 22 -13.22 5.88 -23.02
CA GLU A 22 -12.82 6.58 -24.24
C GLU A 22 -11.73 5.85 -25.05
N ASP A 23 -10.78 5.17 -24.38
CA ASP A 23 -9.60 4.56 -25.03
C ASP A 23 -9.84 3.13 -25.56
N SER A 24 -10.99 2.51 -25.25
CA SER A 24 -11.33 1.14 -25.69
C SER A 24 -12.67 1.01 -26.42
N GLY A 25 -13.44 2.10 -26.51
CA GLY A 25 -14.79 2.12 -27.05
C GLY A 25 -15.86 1.96 -25.97
N THR A 26 -17.12 1.80 -26.37
CA THR A 26 -18.24 1.60 -25.44
C THR A 26 -18.13 0.21 -24.78
N GLU A 27 -17.52 0.13 -23.59
CA GLU A 27 -17.48 -1.08 -22.77
C GLU A 27 -18.64 -1.08 -21.75
N THR A 28 -19.71 -1.80 -22.06
CA THR A 28 -20.81 -1.98 -21.10
C THR A 28 -20.35 -2.84 -19.91
N LEU A 29 -19.90 -2.19 -18.83
CA LEU A 29 -19.84 -2.83 -17.52
C LEU A 29 -21.28 -3.13 -17.07
N ARG A 30 -21.49 -4.27 -16.40
CA ARG A 30 -22.80 -4.58 -15.80
C ARG A 30 -22.59 -4.79 -14.32
N LEU A 31 -22.99 -3.80 -13.52
CA LEU A 31 -23.15 -3.96 -12.09
C LEU A 31 -24.47 -4.67 -11.81
N GLU A 32 -24.41 -5.99 -11.61
CA GLU A 32 -25.53 -6.72 -11.02
C GLU A 32 -25.36 -6.70 -9.49
N ILE A 33 -26.13 -5.86 -8.79
CA ILE A 33 -26.21 -5.92 -7.33
C ILE A 33 -27.20 -7.04 -6.96
N ASP A 34 -26.73 -8.28 -6.95
CA ASP A 34 -27.46 -9.35 -6.28
C ASP A 34 -27.38 -9.16 -4.75
N GLY A 35 -28.19 -9.90 -3.98
CA GLY A 35 -28.21 -9.82 -2.52
C GLY A 35 -26.88 -10.12 -1.81
N SER A 36 -25.78 -10.37 -2.53
CA SER A 36 -24.41 -10.54 -2.02
C SER A 36 -23.52 -9.29 -2.14
N TYR A 37 -24.00 -8.17 -2.72
CA TYR A 37 -23.26 -6.90 -2.86
C TYR A 37 -21.91 -7.02 -3.60
N ARG A 38 -21.75 -8.02 -4.47
CA ARG A 38 -20.50 -8.22 -5.22
C ARG A 38 -20.66 -7.75 -6.67
N PRO A 39 -20.07 -6.61 -7.06
CA PRO A 39 -20.02 -6.22 -8.46
C PRO A 39 -19.18 -7.24 -9.24
N SER A 40 -19.69 -7.72 -10.38
CA SER A 40 -18.93 -8.56 -11.32
C SER A 40 -18.54 -7.72 -12.53
N ILE A 41 -17.28 -7.87 -12.98
CA ILE A 41 -16.72 -7.09 -14.07
C ILE A 41 -16.11 -8.05 -15.08
N THR A 42 -16.62 -8.02 -16.30
CA THR A 42 -16.09 -8.79 -17.42
C THR A 42 -15.36 -7.84 -18.35
N LEU A 43 -14.05 -8.00 -18.45
CA LEU A 43 -13.22 -7.21 -19.34
C LEU A 43 -12.90 -8.02 -20.60
N ASN A 44 -13.05 -7.39 -21.77
CA ASN A 44 -12.79 -8.05 -23.05
C ASN A 44 -11.30 -8.03 -23.46
N LYS A 45 -10.44 -7.33 -22.71
CA LYS A 45 -9.00 -7.19 -22.95
C LYS A 45 -8.21 -7.27 -21.64
N GLY A 46 -6.94 -7.65 -21.72
CA GLY A 46 -6.01 -7.57 -20.60
C GLY A 46 -5.80 -6.13 -20.16
N LEU A 47 -5.74 -5.91 -18.85
CA LEU A 47 -5.50 -4.59 -18.24
C LEU A 47 -4.02 -4.22 -18.31
N ASP A 48 -3.71 -3.04 -18.84
CA ASP A 48 -2.39 -2.40 -18.70
C ASP A 48 -2.39 -1.60 -17.40
N VAL A 49 -1.71 -2.09 -16.36
CA VAL A 49 -1.57 -1.42 -15.07
C VAL A 49 -0.19 -0.76 -15.03
N ARG A 50 -0.16 0.57 -14.98
CA ARG A 50 1.08 1.35 -14.94
C ARG A 50 0.94 2.60 -14.09
N PHE A 51 2.06 3.12 -13.63
CA PHE A 51 2.09 4.31 -12.81
C PHE A 51 1.56 5.53 -13.58
N GLY A 52 0.77 6.37 -12.90
CA GLY A 52 0.24 7.61 -13.48
C GLY A 52 -0.84 7.41 -14.54
N ILE A 53 -1.47 6.23 -14.59
CA ILE A 53 -2.65 6.02 -15.44
C ILE A 53 -3.75 7.02 -15.07
N ASN A 54 -4.53 7.45 -16.07
CA ASN A 54 -5.60 8.41 -15.83
C ASN A 54 -6.76 7.72 -15.09
N GLU A 55 -6.98 8.11 -13.84
CA GLU A 55 -8.07 7.62 -12.97
C GLU A 55 -9.22 8.64 -12.82
N GLU A 56 -9.23 9.69 -13.64
CA GLU A 56 -10.28 10.71 -13.64
C GLU A 56 -11.58 10.13 -14.22
N HIS A 57 -12.69 10.51 -13.58
CA HIS A 57 -13.99 9.98 -13.92
C HIS A 57 -15.12 10.96 -13.60
N CYS A 58 -16.21 10.78 -14.32
CA CYS A 58 -17.46 11.48 -14.13
C CYS A 58 -18.60 10.48 -14.00
N ALA A 59 -19.40 10.57 -12.93
CA ALA A 59 -20.61 9.78 -12.76
C ALA A 59 -21.85 10.66 -12.64
N ARG A 60 -22.98 10.19 -13.17
CA ARG A 60 -24.28 10.84 -13.02
C ARG A 60 -25.42 9.83 -13.04
N ILE A 61 -26.39 10.02 -12.15
CA ILE A 61 -27.68 9.32 -12.23
C ILE A 61 -28.59 10.05 -13.22
N LEU A 62 -29.09 9.32 -14.23
CA LEU A 62 -29.84 9.86 -15.37
C LEU A 62 -31.37 9.76 -15.20
N GLN A 63 -31.89 8.64 -14.66
CA GLN A 63 -33.33 8.39 -14.56
C GLN A 63 -33.66 7.27 -13.54
N GLY A 64 -34.90 7.22 -13.03
CA GLY A 64 -35.40 6.14 -12.16
C GLY A 64 -35.81 6.56 -10.75
N CYS A 65 -35.73 7.86 -10.46
CA CYS A 65 -35.93 8.43 -9.14
C CYS A 65 -37.28 9.16 -9.00
N PRO A 66 -38.08 9.00 -7.92
CA PRO A 66 -38.00 8.04 -6.80
C PRO A 66 -38.98 6.85 -6.90
N LEU A 67 -39.59 6.61 -8.08
CA LEU A 67 -40.76 5.73 -8.25
C LEU A 67 -40.50 4.45 -9.06
N GLN A 68 -39.24 4.08 -9.34
CA GLN A 68 -38.92 2.90 -10.14
C GLN A 68 -37.99 1.93 -9.39
N ASP A 69 -38.20 0.63 -9.58
CA ASP A 69 -37.36 -0.45 -9.03
C ASP A 69 -35.96 -0.49 -9.64
N LYS A 70 -35.68 0.35 -10.65
CA LYS A 70 -34.43 0.42 -11.39
C LYS A 70 -33.98 1.86 -11.56
N VAL A 71 -32.71 2.12 -11.31
CA VAL A 71 -32.06 3.42 -11.52
C VAL A 71 -31.04 3.29 -12.65
N LYS A 72 -31.05 4.22 -13.60
CA LYS A 72 -30.05 4.30 -14.68
C LYS A 72 -29.01 5.37 -14.34
N GLY A 73 -27.75 4.99 -14.29
CA GLY A 73 -26.59 5.88 -14.19
C GLY A 73 -25.69 5.80 -15.43
N ILE A 74 -24.83 6.80 -15.59
CA ILE A 74 -23.75 6.83 -16.58
C ILE A 74 -22.43 7.12 -15.87
N ILE A 75 -21.38 6.41 -16.27
CA ILE A 75 -19.99 6.70 -15.91
C ILE A 75 -19.21 7.00 -17.20
N MET A 76 -18.44 8.07 -17.17
CA MET A 76 -17.50 8.45 -18.22
C MET A 76 -16.10 8.50 -17.61
N ALA A 77 -15.18 7.74 -18.17
CA ALA A 77 -13.78 7.79 -17.77
C ALA A 77 -12.89 7.57 -18.98
N LYS A 78 -11.67 8.11 -18.92
CA LYS A 78 -10.68 7.88 -19.97
C LYS A 78 -10.17 6.45 -19.98
N THR A 79 -10.09 5.84 -18.79
CA THR A 79 -9.64 4.46 -18.60
C THR A 79 -10.62 3.69 -17.73
N VAL A 80 -10.58 2.36 -17.83
CA VAL A 80 -11.35 1.44 -16.98
C VAL A 80 -11.09 1.66 -15.48
N TYR A 81 -9.91 2.14 -15.08
CA TYR A 81 -9.58 2.41 -13.68
C TYR A 81 -10.39 3.57 -13.10
N GLY A 82 -10.59 4.64 -13.88
CA GLY A 82 -11.51 5.72 -13.49
C GLY A 82 -12.94 5.18 -13.31
N SER A 83 -13.39 4.29 -14.20
CA SER A 83 -14.70 3.68 -14.07
C SER A 83 -14.85 2.82 -12.81
N LEU A 84 -13.82 2.05 -12.44
CA LEU A 84 -13.82 1.21 -11.22
C LEU A 84 -14.02 2.02 -9.94
N HIS A 85 -13.40 3.20 -9.85
CA HIS A 85 -13.54 4.11 -8.69
C HIS A 85 -14.98 4.59 -8.51
N ASP A 86 -15.69 4.81 -9.62
CA ASP A 86 -17.10 5.20 -9.60
C ASP A 86 -18.02 4.06 -9.22
N LEU A 87 -17.73 2.81 -9.61
CA LEU A 87 -18.51 1.66 -9.13
C LEU A 87 -18.44 1.58 -7.61
N GLY A 88 -17.26 1.79 -7.01
CA GLY A 88 -17.11 1.87 -5.56
C GLY A 88 -17.85 3.06 -4.93
N THR A 89 -17.94 4.19 -5.65
CA THR A 89 -18.64 5.40 -5.20
C THR A 89 -20.16 5.24 -5.25
N LEU A 90 -20.69 4.61 -6.31
CA LEU A 90 -22.11 4.36 -6.53
C LEU A 90 -22.63 3.13 -5.78
N ALA A 91 -21.77 2.15 -5.46
CA ALA A 91 -22.12 0.93 -4.72
C ALA A 91 -22.07 1.09 -3.19
N ARG A 92 -21.75 2.28 -2.66
CA ARG A 92 -21.80 2.51 -1.21
C ARG A 92 -23.22 2.23 -0.70
N PRO A 93 -23.37 1.50 0.42
CA PRO A 93 -24.69 1.16 0.94
C PRO A 93 -25.52 2.42 1.08
N ILE A 94 -26.66 2.41 0.41
CA ILE A 94 -27.72 3.39 0.59
C ILE A 94 -28.15 3.24 2.05
N THR A 95 -27.63 4.09 2.93
CA THR A 95 -27.83 3.93 4.36
C THR A 95 -29.29 4.18 4.67
N SER A 96 -29.92 3.22 5.34
CA SER A 96 -31.32 3.25 5.78
C SER A 96 -31.60 4.29 6.89
N SER A 97 -30.79 5.34 7.00
CA SER A 97 -30.90 6.38 8.03
C SER A 97 -31.89 7.48 7.67
N HIS A 98 -32.38 7.51 6.44
CA HIS A 98 -33.49 8.36 6.02
C HIS A 98 -34.72 7.49 5.78
N ASP A 99 -35.91 8.01 6.14
CA ASP A 99 -37.21 7.35 5.94
C ASP A 99 -37.46 6.94 4.48
N ASN A 100 -36.61 7.42 3.55
CA ASN A 100 -36.58 7.00 2.17
C ASN A 100 -35.12 6.85 1.66
N PRO A 101 -34.52 5.63 1.67
CA PRO A 101 -33.19 5.37 1.09
C PRO A 101 -33.09 5.82 -0.39
N MET A 102 -34.22 5.98 -1.07
CA MET A 102 -34.25 6.47 -2.45
C MET A 102 -33.83 7.93 -2.60
N GLU A 103 -33.95 8.74 -1.56
CA GLU A 103 -33.61 10.17 -1.63
C GLU A 103 -32.09 10.39 -1.75
N ASP A 104 -31.27 9.50 -1.19
CA ASP A 104 -29.79 9.57 -1.22
C ASP A 104 -29.21 9.16 -2.58
N VAL A 105 -29.79 8.16 -3.24
CA VAL A 105 -29.39 7.73 -4.61
C VAL A 105 -29.77 8.77 -5.65
N CYS A 106 -30.84 9.51 -5.39
CA CYS A 106 -31.52 10.35 -6.36
C CYS A 106 -31.04 11.79 -6.38
N ASN A 107 -29.92 12.10 -5.72
CA ASN A 107 -29.27 13.40 -5.86
C ASN A 107 -28.62 13.47 -7.25
N PRO A 108 -29.14 14.27 -8.20
CA PRO A 108 -28.77 14.24 -9.62
C PRO A 108 -27.39 14.86 -9.90
N ASN A 109 -26.53 14.94 -8.88
CA ASN A 109 -25.25 15.60 -8.96
C ASN A 109 -24.33 14.85 -9.92
N LEU A 110 -23.76 15.62 -10.85
CA LEU A 110 -22.60 15.20 -11.59
C LEU A 110 -21.44 15.09 -10.58
N ILE A 111 -20.95 13.88 -10.41
CA ILE A 111 -19.69 13.62 -9.70
C ILE A 111 -18.60 13.79 -10.74
N HIS A 112 -17.61 14.63 -10.44
CA HIS A 112 -16.34 14.69 -11.17
C HIS A 112 -15.25 14.52 -10.14
N ASP A 113 -14.49 13.43 -10.26
CA ASP A 113 -13.50 13.05 -9.26
C ASP A 113 -12.22 12.55 -9.93
N ARG A 114 -11.09 12.87 -9.30
CA ARG A 114 -9.75 12.51 -9.76
C ARG A 114 -8.78 12.54 -8.58
N PRO A 115 -7.76 11.67 -8.59
CA PRO A 115 -6.73 11.74 -7.56
C PRO A 115 -5.94 13.05 -7.65
N LEU A 116 -5.65 13.65 -6.49
CA LEU A 116 -4.75 14.80 -6.39
C LEU A 116 -3.30 14.40 -6.68
N ILE A 117 -2.89 13.22 -6.22
CA ILE A 117 -1.55 12.67 -6.37
C ILE A 117 -1.70 11.24 -6.93
N PRO A 118 -0.94 10.86 -7.98
CA PRO A 118 -1.22 9.64 -8.75
C PRO A 118 -0.85 8.33 -8.05
N ARG A 119 -0.15 8.35 -6.91
CA ARG A 119 0.13 7.14 -6.12
C ARG A 119 -0.35 7.26 -4.69
N ARG A 120 -1.22 6.33 -4.32
CA ARG A 120 -1.90 6.19 -3.04
C ARG A 120 -1.62 4.78 -2.54
N GLY A 121 -0.53 4.64 -1.80
CA GLY A 121 0.03 3.36 -1.37
C GLY A 121 -0.35 2.94 0.05
N PHE A 122 -0.64 1.65 0.20
CA PHE A 122 -0.65 0.94 1.49
C PHE A 122 0.52 -0.03 1.53
N MET A 123 1.23 -0.10 2.65
CA MET A 123 2.31 -1.07 2.85
C MET A 123 1.95 -2.05 3.94
N LEU A 124 2.19 -3.32 3.62
CA LEU A 124 2.06 -4.40 4.58
C LEU A 124 3.38 -5.17 4.68
N ASP A 125 3.86 -5.33 5.90
CA ASP A 125 4.93 -6.25 6.22
C ASP A 125 4.38 -7.67 6.48
N ASN A 126 4.79 -8.60 5.62
CA ASN A 126 4.45 -10.02 5.69
C ASN A 126 5.68 -10.90 6.00
N SER A 127 6.77 -10.28 6.46
CA SER A 127 8.00 -10.96 6.85
C SER A 127 8.07 -11.17 8.35
N SER A 128 7.75 -10.15 9.15
CA SER A 128 7.79 -10.21 10.61
C SER A 128 6.69 -11.09 11.22
N SER A 129 5.51 -11.11 10.60
CA SER A 129 4.39 -11.99 10.94
C SER A 129 3.72 -12.52 9.67
N TYR A 130 3.22 -13.76 9.70
CA TYR A 130 2.51 -14.34 8.56
C TYR A 130 1.06 -13.84 8.48
N LEU A 131 0.67 -13.35 7.31
CA LEU A 131 -0.72 -13.05 7.00
C LEU A 131 -1.34 -14.14 6.10
N SER A 132 -2.58 -14.55 6.42
CA SER A 132 -3.33 -15.47 5.57
C SER A 132 -3.78 -14.79 4.26
N MET A 133 -3.93 -15.59 3.19
CA MET A 133 -4.46 -15.09 1.90
C MET A 133 -5.83 -14.43 2.05
N THR A 134 -6.69 -14.94 2.92
CA THR A 134 -8.01 -14.33 3.21
C THR A 134 -7.88 -12.90 3.72
N SER A 135 -6.95 -12.64 4.65
CA SER A 135 -6.73 -11.29 5.18
C SER A 135 -6.04 -10.39 4.16
N LEU A 136 -5.18 -10.94 3.30
CA LEU A 136 -4.57 -10.21 2.20
C LEU A 136 -5.62 -9.72 1.20
N TYR A 137 -6.51 -10.62 0.75
CA TYR A 137 -7.60 -10.25 -0.16
C TYR A 137 -8.54 -9.22 0.48
N ARG A 138 -8.88 -9.40 1.75
CA ARG A 138 -9.69 -8.42 2.48
C ARG A 138 -9.02 -7.05 2.57
N THR A 139 -7.70 -7.00 2.74
CA THR A 139 -6.93 -5.74 2.69
C THR A 139 -7.04 -5.08 1.31
N ILE A 140 -6.92 -5.86 0.23
CA ILE A 140 -7.07 -5.37 -1.15
C ILE A 140 -8.49 -4.85 -1.41
N ASP A 141 -9.52 -5.53 -0.89
CA ASP A 141 -10.91 -5.07 -0.97
C ASP A 141 -11.07 -3.71 -0.26
N THR A 142 -10.55 -3.59 0.96
CA THR A 142 -10.58 -2.32 1.74
C THR A 142 -9.81 -1.20 1.04
N MET A 143 -8.66 -1.50 0.43
CA MET A 143 -7.90 -0.57 -0.39
C MET A 143 -8.73 -0.07 -1.58
N THR A 144 -9.41 -0.98 -2.29
CA THR A 144 -10.25 -0.69 -3.44
C THR A 144 -11.40 0.26 -3.06
N LEU A 145 -12.09 -0.02 -1.93
CA LEU A 145 -13.17 0.84 -1.42
C LEU A 145 -12.71 2.25 -1.01
N SER A 146 -11.41 2.39 -0.71
CA SER A 146 -10.77 3.65 -0.32
C SER A 146 -9.94 4.26 -1.45
N LYS A 147 -10.04 3.72 -2.68
CA LYS A 147 -9.33 4.18 -3.89
C LYS A 147 -7.80 4.17 -3.78
N PHE A 148 -7.21 3.33 -2.91
CA PHE A 148 -5.76 3.06 -2.96
C PHE A 148 -5.43 2.29 -4.25
N ASP A 149 -4.30 2.65 -4.88
CA ASP A 149 -3.88 2.10 -6.18
C ASP A 149 -2.63 1.23 -6.09
N VAL A 150 -1.84 1.36 -5.02
CA VAL A 150 -0.59 0.63 -4.84
C VAL A 150 -0.61 -0.20 -3.57
N PHE A 151 -0.45 -1.51 -3.73
CA PHE A 151 -0.16 -2.42 -2.63
C PHE A 151 1.35 -2.68 -2.55
N HIS A 152 2.02 -1.98 -1.64
CA HIS A 152 3.44 -2.23 -1.35
C HIS A 152 3.55 -3.41 -0.40
N ARG A 153 3.83 -4.59 -0.95
CA ARG A 153 4.09 -5.79 -0.16
C ARG A 153 5.55 -5.85 0.30
N HIS A 154 5.82 -5.50 1.56
CA HIS A 154 7.12 -5.74 2.18
C HIS A 154 7.21 -7.22 2.55
N ASN A 155 7.85 -8.00 1.69
CA ASN A 155 7.71 -9.46 1.72
C ASN A 155 8.87 -10.19 2.39
N ALA A 156 10.00 -9.53 2.65
CA ALA A 156 11.18 -10.17 3.23
C ALA A 156 11.94 -9.20 4.15
N ASN A 157 12.34 -9.69 5.32
CA ASN A 157 13.16 -8.98 6.31
C ASN A 157 14.03 -10.01 7.06
N SER A 158 14.90 -9.57 7.97
CA SER A 158 15.85 -10.42 8.70
C SER A 158 15.16 -11.57 9.46
N GLN A 159 13.91 -11.39 9.87
CA GLN A 159 13.11 -12.39 10.59
C GLN A 159 12.71 -13.57 9.69
N ARG A 160 12.46 -13.34 8.40
CA ARG A 160 11.88 -14.36 7.50
C ARG A 160 11.94 -14.01 6.02
N PHE A 161 12.13 -15.05 5.21
CA PHE A 161 11.83 -15.04 3.77
C PHE A 161 10.67 -16.02 3.45
N PRO A 162 9.44 -15.54 3.17
CA PRO A 162 8.27 -16.40 3.00
C PRO A 162 8.13 -17.02 1.59
N SER A 163 8.80 -16.44 0.58
CA SER A 163 8.75 -16.90 -0.81
C SER A 163 9.58 -18.17 -1.03
N VAL A 164 9.18 -18.97 -2.02
CA VAL A 164 9.93 -20.13 -2.52
C VAL A 164 10.78 -19.64 -3.69
N MET A 165 12.06 -20.02 -3.75
CA MET A 165 12.97 -19.70 -4.85
C MET A 165 13.12 -20.94 -5.74
N ASP A 166 12.79 -20.83 -7.03
CA ASP A 166 12.89 -21.97 -7.97
C ASP A 166 14.33 -22.17 -8.46
N ASP A 167 15.03 -21.08 -8.79
CA ASP A 167 16.37 -21.13 -9.40
C ASP A 167 17.52 -21.26 -8.39
N GLU A 168 17.27 -20.99 -7.10
CA GLU A 168 18.28 -21.01 -6.04
C GLU A 168 17.75 -21.66 -4.74
N PRO A 169 17.32 -22.93 -4.76
CA PRO A 169 16.74 -23.60 -3.60
C PRO A 169 17.73 -23.70 -2.42
N ASP A 170 19.03 -23.81 -2.70
CA ASP A 170 20.10 -23.87 -1.69
C ASP A 170 20.29 -22.55 -0.92
N MET A 171 19.80 -21.42 -1.46
CA MET A 171 19.83 -20.13 -0.79
C MET A 171 18.73 -20.01 0.28
N VAL A 172 17.71 -20.86 0.24
CA VAL A 172 16.62 -20.89 1.20
C VAL A 172 16.70 -22.21 1.97
N SER A 173 17.36 -22.20 3.12
CA SER A 173 17.36 -23.38 3.99
C SER A 173 15.93 -23.85 4.29
N GLU A 174 15.72 -25.17 4.47
CA GLU A 174 14.41 -25.77 4.79
C GLU A 174 13.68 -25.07 5.95
N LYS A 175 14.43 -24.45 6.85
CA LYS A 175 13.93 -23.49 7.84
C LYS A 175 13.93 -22.08 7.23
N LYS A 176 12.74 -21.54 6.91
CA LYS A 176 12.51 -20.18 6.34
C LYS A 176 13.08 -18.99 7.17
N THR A 177 13.68 -19.28 8.32
CA THR A 177 14.29 -18.35 9.29
C THR A 177 15.80 -18.15 9.08
N THR A 178 16.43 -18.87 8.14
CA THR A 178 17.89 -18.78 7.85
C THR A 178 18.21 -18.65 6.36
N ALA A 179 17.24 -18.16 5.58
CA ALA A 179 17.43 -17.85 4.17
C ALA A 179 18.59 -16.86 3.96
N PHE A 180 19.35 -17.05 2.88
CA PHE A 180 20.48 -16.23 2.47
C PHE A 180 21.62 -16.12 3.49
N SER A 181 21.73 -17.06 4.43
CA SER A 181 22.82 -17.07 5.42
C SER A 181 24.22 -17.08 4.78
N ALA A 182 24.38 -17.74 3.63
CA ALA A 182 25.64 -17.81 2.89
C ALA A 182 26.10 -16.46 2.25
N ILE A 183 25.20 -15.48 2.16
CA ILE A 183 25.47 -14.14 1.60
C ILE A 183 25.14 -13.03 2.60
N SER A 184 24.97 -13.37 3.87
CA SER A 184 24.63 -12.43 4.94
C SER A 184 25.74 -12.36 5.96
N VAL A 185 25.90 -11.19 6.58
CA VAL A 185 26.89 -10.94 7.63
C VAL A 185 26.22 -10.37 8.87
N CYS A 186 26.97 -10.37 9.97
CA CYS A 186 26.49 -10.05 11.30
C CYS A 186 25.19 -10.77 11.69
N LEU A 187 24.94 -11.97 11.16
CA LEU A 187 23.84 -12.82 11.60
C LEU A 187 23.98 -13.13 13.10
N ASP A 188 22.87 -13.33 13.78
CA ASP A 188 22.83 -13.45 15.23
C ASP A 188 23.79 -14.51 15.81
N GLY A 189 24.69 -14.03 16.68
CA GLY A 189 25.61 -14.84 17.49
C GLY A 189 26.09 -14.16 18.78
N TYR A 190 25.57 -12.98 19.14
CA TYR A 190 25.96 -12.18 20.31
C TYR A 190 24.78 -11.40 20.94
N PRO A 191 24.79 -11.10 22.26
CA PRO A 191 23.63 -10.59 23.01
C PRO A 191 23.35 -9.08 22.87
N SER A 192 23.73 -8.41 21.78
CA SER A 192 23.54 -6.95 21.65
C SER A 192 23.20 -6.50 20.22
N TYR A 193 21.99 -6.80 19.77
CA TYR A 193 21.47 -6.34 18.46
C TYR A 193 21.60 -4.83 18.28
N GLY A 194 21.42 -4.02 19.34
CA GLY A 194 21.53 -2.56 19.28
C GLY A 194 22.90 -2.00 18.83
N ARG A 195 23.93 -2.83 18.70
CA ARG A 195 25.21 -2.44 18.09
C ARG A 195 25.19 -2.54 16.55
N PHE A 196 24.50 -3.53 16.00
CA PHE A 196 24.61 -3.95 14.60
C PHE A 196 23.32 -3.78 13.81
N SER A 197 22.18 -3.64 14.48
CA SER A 197 20.87 -3.43 13.89
C SER A 197 20.00 -2.49 14.75
N ALA A 198 18.90 -2.01 14.17
CA ALA A 198 17.87 -1.30 14.94
C ALA A 198 16.93 -2.26 15.70
N GLU A 199 16.80 -3.49 15.22
CA GLU A 199 15.95 -4.53 15.79
C GLU A 199 16.57 -5.93 15.59
N PRO A 200 16.29 -6.90 16.47
CA PRO A 200 16.69 -8.28 16.25
C PRO A 200 15.75 -8.99 15.25
N PRO A 201 16.23 -9.99 14.50
CA PRO A 201 17.61 -10.48 14.46
C PRO A 201 18.53 -9.57 13.65
N ASN A 202 19.83 -9.60 13.96
CA ASN A 202 20.82 -8.93 13.12
C ASN A 202 20.98 -9.64 11.77
N GLY A 203 21.38 -8.86 10.76
CA GLY A 203 21.75 -9.39 9.46
C GLY A 203 21.77 -8.31 8.39
N GLN A 204 22.85 -8.23 7.62
CA GLN A 204 22.87 -7.46 6.38
C GLN A 204 23.53 -8.26 5.28
N ARG A 205 23.12 -8.01 4.04
CA ARG A 205 23.74 -8.63 2.86
C ARG A 205 25.23 -8.28 2.79
N ASN A 206 26.05 -9.27 2.52
CA ASN A 206 27.44 -9.07 2.12
C ASN A 206 27.46 -8.39 0.75
N GLN A 207 27.93 -7.15 0.65
CA GLN A 207 27.94 -6.41 -0.62
C GLN A 207 28.99 -6.92 -1.62
N VAL A 208 29.90 -7.80 -1.19
CA VAL A 208 31.05 -8.24 -1.99
C VAL A 208 30.94 -9.73 -2.30
N GLY A 209 31.36 -10.10 -3.52
CA GLY A 209 31.62 -11.49 -3.90
C GLY A 209 30.59 -12.10 -4.85
N PRO A 210 30.99 -13.12 -5.64
CA PRO A 210 30.19 -13.66 -6.74
C PRO A 210 28.90 -14.35 -6.29
N LYS A 211 28.89 -14.99 -5.11
CA LYS A 211 27.68 -15.63 -4.55
C LYS A 211 26.58 -14.62 -4.24
N THR A 212 26.92 -13.43 -3.73
CA THR A 212 25.95 -12.36 -3.49
C THR A 212 25.30 -11.92 -4.79
N HIS A 213 26.10 -11.62 -5.82
CA HIS A 213 25.59 -11.17 -7.12
C HIS A 213 24.62 -12.17 -7.72
N LYS A 214 24.98 -13.45 -7.69
CA LYS A 214 24.12 -14.54 -8.16
C LYS A 214 22.81 -14.64 -7.36
N GLY A 215 22.88 -14.53 -6.02
CA GLY A 215 21.68 -14.52 -5.18
C GLY A 215 20.74 -13.33 -5.43
N ILE A 216 21.30 -12.12 -5.60
CA ILE A 216 20.52 -10.93 -5.95
C ILE A 216 19.84 -11.11 -7.31
N GLN A 217 20.58 -11.63 -8.30
CA GLN A 217 20.05 -11.86 -9.63
C GLN A 217 18.87 -12.85 -9.57
N GLY A 218 19.02 -14.00 -8.90
CA GLY A 218 17.92 -14.96 -8.76
C GLY A 218 16.67 -14.37 -8.09
N VAL A 219 16.83 -13.56 -7.04
CA VAL A 219 15.68 -12.89 -6.39
C VAL A 219 15.03 -11.88 -7.34
N SER A 220 15.86 -11.11 -8.06
CA SER A 220 15.37 -10.09 -8.98
C SER A 220 14.62 -10.72 -10.15
N ASP A 221 15.17 -11.78 -10.75
CA ASP A 221 14.56 -12.49 -11.88
C ASP A 221 13.19 -13.05 -11.47
N GLN A 222 13.09 -13.67 -10.28
CA GLN A 222 11.81 -14.17 -9.79
C GLN A 222 10.79 -13.04 -9.52
N VAL A 223 11.23 -11.94 -8.90
CA VAL A 223 10.36 -10.78 -8.65
C VAL A 223 9.84 -10.20 -9.97
N LEU A 224 10.71 -10.03 -10.97
CA LEU A 224 10.37 -9.49 -12.28
C LEU A 224 9.49 -10.44 -13.11
N LEU A 225 9.58 -11.75 -12.89
CA LEU A 225 8.67 -12.72 -13.50
C LEU A 225 7.26 -12.69 -12.88
N LEU A 226 7.17 -12.49 -11.57
CA LEU A 226 5.90 -12.53 -10.84
C LEU A 226 5.16 -11.19 -10.81
N LEU A 227 5.89 -10.08 -10.71
CA LEU A 227 5.34 -8.73 -10.57
C LEU A 227 5.60 -7.94 -11.86
N LYS A 228 4.52 -7.57 -12.55
CA LYS A 228 4.56 -6.85 -13.82
C LYS A 228 4.44 -5.32 -13.66
N ASP A 229 4.57 -4.82 -12.45
CA ASP A 229 4.52 -3.39 -12.18
C ASP A 229 5.80 -2.71 -12.71
N GLU A 230 5.69 -1.44 -13.07
CA GLU A 230 6.81 -0.63 -13.57
C GLU A 230 7.89 -0.40 -12.50
N TYR A 231 7.53 -0.49 -11.21
CA TYR A 231 8.44 -0.20 -10.10
C TYR A 231 8.69 -1.42 -9.21
N VAL A 232 9.95 -1.62 -8.83
CA VAL A 232 10.38 -2.53 -7.75
C VAL A 232 10.97 -1.71 -6.61
N HIS A 233 10.59 -2.05 -5.38
CA HIS A 233 11.13 -1.43 -4.18
C HIS A 233 12.38 -2.19 -3.69
N ALA A 234 13.54 -1.55 -3.73
CA ALA A 234 14.83 -2.17 -3.37
C ALA A 234 15.18 -2.09 -1.87
N GLY A 235 14.39 -1.37 -1.07
CA GLY A 235 14.62 -1.25 0.38
C GLY A 235 15.81 -0.34 0.70
N ALA A 236 16.84 -0.90 1.34
CA ALA A 236 18.07 -0.25 1.77
C ALA A 236 17.93 0.77 2.91
N ASP A 237 16.91 0.62 3.75
CA ASP A 237 16.79 1.34 4.99
C ASP A 237 17.71 0.75 6.09
N VAL A 238 18.14 1.62 7.00
CA VAL A 238 18.82 1.25 8.25
C VAL A 238 20.13 0.44 8.08
N ALA A 239 20.85 0.62 6.97
CA ALA A 239 22.19 0.05 6.81
C ALA A 239 23.12 0.49 7.94
N ASN A 240 23.76 -0.47 8.60
CA ASN A 240 24.67 -0.23 9.72
C ASN A 240 26.10 -0.63 9.34
N LEU A 241 26.97 0.36 9.17
CA LEU A 241 28.36 0.16 8.75
C LEU A 241 29.18 -0.70 9.72
N LYS A 242 28.80 -0.73 11.01
CA LYS A 242 29.48 -1.61 11.98
C LYS A 242 29.30 -3.09 11.66
N CYS A 243 28.18 -3.47 11.03
CA CYS A 243 27.96 -4.84 10.56
C CYS A 243 28.83 -5.17 9.35
N TRP A 244 28.97 -4.25 8.39
CA TRP A 244 29.83 -4.48 7.21
C TRP A 244 31.32 -4.44 7.52
N ASN A 245 31.73 -3.72 8.56
CA ASN A 245 33.11 -3.72 9.05
C ASN A 245 33.59 -5.10 9.55
N GLU A 246 32.69 -6.07 9.73
CA GLU A 246 33.06 -7.47 9.99
C GLU A 246 33.67 -8.16 8.75
N ILE A 247 33.46 -7.63 7.54
CA ILE A 247 33.92 -8.24 6.27
C ILE A 247 35.15 -7.52 5.71
N ALA A 248 35.12 -6.20 5.68
CA ALA A 248 36.14 -5.36 5.08
C ALA A 248 36.05 -3.92 5.64
N PRO A 249 37.14 -3.12 5.55
CA PRO A 249 37.09 -1.73 5.96
C PRO A 249 36.05 -0.91 5.16
N PRO A 250 35.49 0.17 5.74
CA PRO A 250 34.39 0.93 5.12
C PRO A 250 34.67 1.48 3.72
N TRP A 251 35.94 1.68 3.35
CA TRP A 251 36.33 2.23 2.05
C TRP A 251 36.31 1.21 0.90
N GLU A 252 36.21 -0.09 1.21
CA GLU A 252 36.07 -1.16 0.20
C GLU A 252 34.61 -1.50 -0.08
N VAL A 253 33.68 -1.03 0.77
CA VAL A 253 32.24 -1.20 0.59
C VAL A 253 31.65 0.09 0.02
N PRO A 254 31.03 0.07 -1.18
CA PRO A 254 30.40 1.26 -1.73
C PRO A 254 29.27 1.72 -0.80
N LEU A 255 29.43 2.92 -0.23
CA LEU A 255 28.44 3.49 0.69
C LEU A 255 27.22 4.01 -0.06
N PRO A 256 26.00 3.93 0.52
CA PRO A 256 24.76 4.34 -0.14
C PRO A 256 24.75 5.80 -0.64
N ASP A 257 25.46 6.69 0.03
CA ASP A 257 25.52 8.12 -0.34
C ASP A 257 26.10 8.31 -1.74
N HIS A 258 27.10 7.51 -2.14
CA HIS A 258 27.70 7.58 -3.47
C HIS A 258 26.82 6.96 -4.57
N ILE A 259 25.98 5.97 -4.24
CA ILE A 259 25.14 5.25 -5.22
C ILE A 259 23.95 6.11 -5.65
N LEU A 260 23.39 6.91 -4.74
CA LEU A 260 22.22 7.73 -5.06
C LEU A 260 22.58 8.96 -5.90
N GLU A 261 23.74 9.58 -5.65
CA GLU A 261 24.14 10.82 -6.33
C GLU A 261 24.15 10.70 -7.86
N ASP A 262 24.45 9.51 -8.39
CA ASP A 262 24.54 9.22 -9.82
C ASP A 262 23.24 8.71 -10.46
N ASN A 263 22.18 8.42 -9.69
CA ASN A 263 20.93 7.82 -10.21
C ASN A 263 19.68 8.64 -9.82
N LYS A 264 19.41 9.70 -10.59
CA LYS A 264 18.24 10.58 -10.38
C LYS A 264 16.90 9.98 -10.82
N ASP A 265 16.93 8.86 -11.52
CA ASP A 265 15.72 8.12 -11.91
C ASP A 265 15.12 7.30 -10.75
N THR A 266 15.89 7.11 -9.67
CA THR A 266 15.43 6.40 -8.48
C THR A 266 14.42 7.24 -7.70
N LEU A 267 13.25 6.66 -7.42
CA LEU A 267 12.25 7.25 -6.54
C LEU A 267 12.65 7.07 -5.08
N ILE A 268 12.65 8.16 -4.30
CA ILE A 268 12.99 8.12 -2.89
C ILE A 268 11.74 8.01 -2.03
N GLN A 269 11.65 7.01 -1.17
CA GLN A 269 10.62 6.96 -0.12
C GLN A 269 11.08 7.71 1.13
N ASN A 270 10.46 8.86 1.44
CA ASN A 270 10.76 9.62 2.66
C ASN A 270 9.96 9.07 3.84
N TRP A 271 10.58 8.23 4.66
CA TRP A 271 9.90 7.60 5.79
C TRP A 271 10.17 8.24 7.16
N LYS A 272 11.29 8.96 7.33
CA LYS A 272 11.69 9.45 8.67
C LYS A 272 10.83 10.61 9.16
N ILE A 273 10.84 11.73 8.44
CA ILE A 273 10.18 12.95 8.88
C ILE A 273 9.83 13.88 7.71
N SER A 274 8.62 14.43 7.76
CA SER A 274 8.02 15.21 6.68
C SER A 274 8.79 16.49 6.34
N ARG A 275 9.55 17.07 7.28
CA ARG A 275 10.37 18.26 7.02
C ARG A 275 11.51 18.02 6.02
N ASP A 276 11.88 16.76 5.79
CA ASP A 276 12.97 16.42 4.86
C ASP A 276 12.47 16.24 3.41
N ILE A 277 11.16 16.31 3.16
CA ILE A 277 10.56 16.25 1.81
C ILE A 277 11.22 17.27 0.87
N LYS A 278 11.27 18.56 1.29
CA LYS A 278 11.87 19.62 0.47
C LYS A 278 13.36 19.37 0.19
N LYS A 279 14.10 18.78 1.14
CA LYS A 279 15.52 18.45 0.95
C LYS A 279 15.73 17.38 -0.12
N VAL A 280 14.86 16.36 -0.17
CA VAL A 280 14.91 15.30 -1.19
C VAL A 280 14.66 15.90 -2.58
N ILE A 281 13.65 16.75 -2.70
CA ILE A 281 13.27 17.46 -3.94
C ILE A 281 14.37 18.40 -4.42
N GLN A 282 14.99 19.16 -3.50
CA GLN A 282 16.10 20.07 -3.79
C GLN A 282 17.37 19.33 -4.24
N ARG A 283 17.54 18.07 -3.85
CA ARG A 283 18.60 17.18 -4.35
C ARG A 283 18.29 16.57 -5.72
N GLY A 284 17.15 16.92 -6.32
CA GLY A 284 16.78 16.54 -7.68
C GLY A 284 15.98 15.24 -7.81
N TYR A 285 15.59 14.61 -6.70
CA TYR A 285 14.84 13.35 -6.75
C TYR A 285 13.33 13.56 -6.81
N LYS A 286 12.66 12.63 -7.49
CA LYS A 286 11.23 12.37 -7.31
C LYS A 286 11.03 11.49 -6.07
N MET A 287 9.88 11.60 -5.41
CA MET A 287 9.70 10.92 -4.12
C MET A 287 8.28 10.46 -3.82
N ILE A 288 8.19 9.46 -2.93
CA ILE A 288 6.96 8.97 -2.29
C ILE A 288 7.00 9.33 -0.80
N SER A 289 5.96 10.00 -0.31
CA SER A 289 5.90 10.44 1.09
C SER A 289 5.40 9.31 1.99
N GLY A 290 6.20 8.87 2.95
CA GLY A 290 5.86 7.79 3.90
C GLY A 290 6.14 8.18 5.34
N SER A 291 5.95 9.46 5.69
CA SER A 291 6.55 10.03 6.89
C SER A 291 6.03 9.43 8.21
N ALA A 292 6.94 8.99 9.09
CA ALA A 292 6.65 8.28 10.33
C ALA A 292 5.91 9.10 11.39
N ASN A 293 6.01 10.43 11.34
CA ASN A 293 5.22 11.32 12.18
C ASN A 293 3.72 11.35 11.82
N TYR A 294 3.32 10.76 10.68
CA TYR A 294 1.93 10.70 10.22
C TYR A 294 1.45 9.30 9.80
N GLY A 295 2.20 8.55 8.99
CA GLY A 295 1.70 7.37 8.27
C GLY A 295 2.10 5.99 8.81
N TYR A 296 2.84 5.89 9.92
CA TYR A 296 3.17 4.60 10.55
C TYR A 296 2.02 4.15 11.45
N LEU A 297 1.37 3.04 11.06
CA LEU A 297 0.18 2.51 11.71
C LEU A 297 0.50 1.57 12.86
N ASP A 298 1.68 0.94 12.83
CA ASP A 298 2.23 0.03 13.85
C ASP A 298 2.58 0.74 15.18
N ARG A 299 2.51 2.08 15.21
CA ARG A 299 2.87 2.91 16.36
C ARG A 299 1.78 2.93 17.42
N GLY A 300 2.18 3.07 18.69
CA GLY A 300 1.26 3.20 19.83
C GLY A 300 0.99 1.92 20.60
N SER A 301 1.56 0.80 20.17
CA SER A 301 1.61 -0.44 20.95
C SER A 301 2.87 -0.50 21.82
N VAL A 302 2.78 -1.24 22.93
CA VAL A 302 3.91 -1.46 23.84
C VAL A 302 5.00 -2.27 23.15
N ASP A 303 6.26 -1.96 23.44
CA ASP A 303 7.37 -2.74 22.90
C ASP A 303 7.37 -4.15 23.50
N ARG A 304 7.51 -5.19 22.67
CA ARG A 304 7.62 -6.58 23.16
C ARG A 304 9.03 -6.91 23.64
N LEU A 305 10.03 -6.13 23.21
CA LEU A 305 11.44 -6.38 23.47
C LEU A 305 11.96 -5.60 24.69
N ASP A 306 11.40 -4.42 24.95
CA ASP A 306 11.79 -3.56 26.05
C ASP A 306 10.58 -3.17 26.90
N ASN A 307 10.64 -3.38 28.21
CA ASN A 307 9.61 -3.01 29.19
C ASN A 307 9.51 -1.48 29.40
N TRP A 308 9.55 -0.72 28.32
CA TRP A 308 9.48 0.74 28.30
C TRP A 308 8.03 1.19 28.21
N SER A 309 7.71 2.27 28.91
CA SER A 309 6.45 2.98 28.72
C SER A 309 6.36 3.54 27.28
N LEU A 310 5.15 3.65 26.75
CA LEU A 310 4.85 4.19 25.41
C LEU A 310 5.51 5.55 25.10
N SER A 311 5.91 6.31 26.14
CA SER A 311 6.60 7.59 26.02
C SER A 311 8.08 7.48 25.62
N ARG A 312 8.69 6.30 25.70
CA ARG A 312 10.12 6.06 25.38
C ARG A 312 10.37 5.11 24.21
N SER A 313 9.36 4.38 23.73
CA SER A 313 9.50 3.54 22.53
C SER A 313 9.67 4.40 21.29
N TRP A 314 10.52 3.98 20.34
CA TRP A 314 10.63 4.59 19.01
C TRP A 314 9.27 4.65 18.29
N ARG A 315 8.34 3.78 18.69
CA ARG A 315 6.96 3.71 18.21
C ARG A 315 6.16 4.96 18.60
N GLY A 316 6.43 5.62 19.73
CA GLY A 316 5.66 6.81 20.17
C GLY A 316 4.15 6.54 20.24
N PRO A 317 3.28 7.58 20.34
CA PRO A 317 1.85 7.36 20.46
C PRO A 317 1.20 6.89 19.15
N TYR A 318 0.05 6.24 19.27
CA TYR A 318 -0.82 5.88 18.14
C TYR A 318 -1.15 7.10 17.26
N LYS A 319 -1.32 6.87 15.96
CA LYS A 319 -1.68 7.91 14.99
C LYS A 319 -3.17 7.86 14.73
N SER A 320 -3.92 8.82 15.27
CA SER A 320 -5.35 8.90 15.01
C SER A 320 -5.63 9.24 13.54
N SER A 321 -6.83 8.91 13.07
CA SER A 321 -7.29 9.29 11.72
C SER A 321 -7.18 10.80 11.48
N GLN A 322 -7.48 11.63 12.47
CA GLN A 322 -7.33 13.09 12.37
C GLN A 322 -5.85 13.49 12.19
N LYS A 323 -4.92 12.82 12.88
CA LYS A 323 -3.49 13.08 12.73
C LYS A 323 -3.04 12.71 11.32
N ILE A 324 -3.38 11.52 10.84
CA ILE A 324 -3.05 11.05 9.48
C ILE A 324 -3.61 12.03 8.44
N TYR A 325 -4.89 12.38 8.56
CA TYR A 325 -5.59 13.27 7.62
C TYR A 325 -5.04 14.71 7.63
N SER A 326 -4.50 15.18 8.77
CA SER A 326 -3.90 16.52 8.85
C SER A 326 -2.61 16.68 8.03
N PHE A 327 -2.06 15.59 7.48
CA PHE A 327 -0.82 15.62 6.73
C PHE A 327 -1.03 16.02 5.28
N ASN A 328 -0.43 17.14 4.88
CA ASN A 328 -0.30 17.51 3.49
C ASN A 328 1.18 17.44 3.06
N PRO A 329 1.59 16.46 2.24
CA PRO A 329 2.99 16.30 1.81
C PRO A 329 3.48 17.42 0.88
N LEU A 330 2.58 18.28 0.40
CA LEU A 330 2.88 19.39 -0.51
C LEU A 330 3.14 20.71 0.24
N THR A 331 3.02 20.72 1.57
CA THR A 331 3.17 21.93 2.38
C THR A 331 4.56 22.54 2.23
N GLY A 332 4.62 23.81 1.83
CA GLY A 332 5.89 24.56 1.69
C GLY A 332 6.65 24.28 0.38
N LEU A 333 6.01 23.60 -0.58
CA LEU A 333 6.52 23.38 -1.92
C LEU A 333 5.91 24.36 -2.92
N ASP A 334 6.69 24.80 -3.90
CA ASP A 334 6.18 25.49 -5.08
C ASP A 334 5.61 24.50 -6.12
N TYR A 335 5.02 25.01 -7.20
CA TYR A 335 4.37 24.19 -8.23
C TYR A 335 5.34 23.15 -8.85
N ALA A 336 6.54 23.54 -9.23
CA ALA A 336 7.52 22.64 -9.83
C ALA A 336 8.06 21.62 -8.81
N GLU A 337 8.16 21.99 -7.54
CA GLU A 337 8.48 21.08 -6.45
C GLU A 337 7.35 20.07 -6.19
N THR A 338 6.08 20.48 -6.28
CA THR A 338 4.94 19.56 -6.07
C THR A 338 4.88 18.44 -7.10
N GLU A 339 5.27 18.69 -8.34
CA GLU A 339 5.33 17.65 -9.40
C GLU A 339 6.36 16.54 -9.10
N LYS A 340 7.31 16.80 -8.20
CA LYS A 340 8.29 15.79 -7.75
C LYS A 340 7.76 14.90 -6.62
N VAL A 341 6.61 15.24 -6.01
CA VAL A 341 5.92 14.39 -5.04
C VAL A 341 4.93 13.51 -5.78
N LEU A 342 5.37 12.29 -6.09
CA LEU A 342 4.63 11.37 -6.95
C LEU A 342 3.51 10.62 -6.22
N GLY A 343 3.52 10.62 -4.90
CA GLY A 343 2.61 9.80 -4.12
C GLY A 343 2.84 9.91 -2.63
N GLY A 344 1.97 9.23 -1.91
CA GLY A 344 2.28 8.86 -0.53
C GLY A 344 1.98 7.41 -0.25
N GLN A 345 2.73 6.88 0.69
CA GLN A 345 2.53 5.60 1.33
C GLN A 345 2.00 5.90 2.73
N HIS A 346 0.70 6.21 2.79
CA HIS A 346 0.07 6.86 3.94
C HIS A 346 -0.31 5.89 5.07
N ALA A 347 0.06 4.61 4.93
CA ALA A 347 -0.28 3.55 5.85
C ALA A 347 0.81 2.46 5.79
N LEU A 348 1.84 2.63 6.61
CA LEU A 348 2.94 1.71 6.79
C LEU A 348 2.60 0.81 7.97
N ALA A 349 2.22 -0.43 7.68
CA ALA A 349 1.91 -1.44 8.69
C ALA A 349 3.09 -2.43 8.80
N TRP A 350 4.00 -2.13 9.72
CA TRP A 350 5.07 -3.06 10.10
C TRP A 350 4.53 -4.18 10.99
N GLY A 351 5.03 -5.40 10.76
CA GLY A 351 4.40 -6.65 11.15
C GLY A 351 4.98 -7.30 12.40
N GLU A 352 5.78 -6.59 13.20
CA GLU A 352 6.43 -7.14 14.42
C GLU A 352 5.39 -7.56 15.46
N GLN A 353 4.15 -7.06 15.33
CA GLN A 353 3.02 -7.43 16.16
C GLN A 353 1.90 -8.04 15.30
N PRO A 354 1.34 -9.20 15.67
CA PRO A 354 0.25 -9.86 14.96
C PRO A 354 -0.99 -8.98 14.74
N GLU A 355 -1.26 -8.07 15.66
CA GLU A 355 -2.34 -7.09 15.60
C GLU A 355 -2.18 -6.07 14.45
N ASN A 356 -0.96 -5.85 13.95
CA ASN A 356 -0.69 -4.94 12.83
C ASN A 356 -0.90 -5.60 11.46
N ALA A 357 -1.20 -6.89 11.42
CA ALA A 357 -1.22 -7.66 10.18
C ALA A 357 -2.52 -7.48 9.36
N ASN A 358 -3.40 -6.52 9.68
CA ASN A 358 -4.63 -6.31 8.90
C ASN A 358 -5.06 -4.84 8.87
N LEU A 359 -5.32 -4.32 7.66
CA LEU A 359 -5.83 -2.97 7.43
C LEU A 359 -7.17 -2.73 8.14
N ASP A 360 -8.01 -3.75 8.33
CA ASP A 360 -9.30 -3.56 9.03
C ASP A 360 -9.11 -3.12 10.48
N VAL A 361 -8.01 -3.48 11.14
CA VAL A 361 -7.73 -3.04 12.52
C VAL A 361 -7.54 -1.53 12.57
N PHE A 362 -7.04 -0.95 11.47
CA PHE A 362 -6.83 0.49 11.33
C PHE A 362 -8.04 1.22 10.74
N CYS A 363 -8.80 0.57 9.86
CA CYS A 363 -9.98 1.13 9.20
C CYS A 363 -11.29 0.93 9.99
N SER A 364 -11.32 0.06 11.00
CA SER A 364 -12.48 -0.11 11.88
C SER A 364 -12.56 1.05 12.88
N TYR A 365 -13.12 2.17 12.43
CA TYR A 365 -13.59 3.22 13.32
C TYR A 365 -15.07 2.99 13.70
N PRO A 366 -15.47 3.33 14.94
CA PRO A 366 -14.63 3.81 16.02
C PRO A 366 -13.91 2.66 16.71
N SER A 367 -12.60 2.78 16.80
CA SER A 367 -11.80 2.13 17.84
C SER A 367 -12.54 2.27 19.17
N LYS A 368 -12.85 1.14 19.81
CA LYS A 368 -13.52 1.10 21.12
C LYS A 368 -12.80 1.91 22.18
#